data_AF-A0A1D7XM64-F1
#
_entry.id   AF-A0A1D7XM64-F1
#
_cell.length_a   1.000
_cell.length_b   1.000
_cell.length_c   1.000
_cell.angle_alpha   90.00
_cell.angle_beta   90.00
_cell.angle_gamma   90.00
#
_symmetry.space_group_name_H-M   'P 1'
#
loop_
_entity.id
_entity.type
_entity.pdbx_description
1 polymer ?
#
loop_
_entity_poly.entity_id
_entity_poly.type
_entity_poly.pdbx_seq_one_letter_code
_entity_poly.pdbx_strand_id
1 'polypeptide(L)'
;MKKNFAYSADFDEKTEKLFREGKYLGQGNNGIVYELPGNKVVKIFLTQRVCKDEGGILYRTNGSKYFPKLYKRGKLYVVREIVNGERLDYYIKKNGLSKSLIKKIYNLLTEFKRLKFTKLDTRCKDIFVSEDEKIMIIDPKKAYSRKVDYPRHLMKGLKKIGVLDEFLEGIKYINKKKASQWRIKFDRYFNNEQ
;
A
#
# COMPACT_ATOMS: atom_id res chain seq x y z
N MET A 1 18.83 16.88 -7.18
CA MET A 1 19.48 16.88 -5.85
C MET A 1 18.60 16.16 -4.84
N LYS A 2 19.08 15.09 -4.19
CA LYS A 2 18.44 14.60 -2.96
C LYS A 2 18.56 15.72 -1.94
N LYS A 3 17.43 16.25 -1.47
CA LYS A 3 17.44 17.24 -0.39
C LYS A 3 18.01 16.54 0.85
N ASN A 4 19.17 16.97 1.30
CA ASN A 4 19.73 16.52 2.57
C ASN A 4 18.85 17.13 3.67
N PHE A 5 17.98 16.32 4.24
CA PHE A 5 17.12 16.73 5.33
C PHE A 5 17.73 16.28 6.64
N ALA A 6 17.83 17.21 7.60
CA ALA A 6 18.03 16.83 8.99
C ALA A 6 16.72 16.23 9.51
N TYR A 7 16.76 14.97 9.93
CA TYR A 7 15.63 14.31 10.57
C TYR A 7 15.81 14.39 12.08
N SER A 8 14.78 14.84 12.78
CA SER A 8 14.69 14.78 14.24
C SER A 8 13.28 14.33 14.62
N ALA A 9 13.19 13.46 15.61
CA ALA A 9 11.92 12.96 16.12
C ALA A 9 11.97 12.85 17.65
N ASP A 10 10.88 13.26 18.29
CA ASP A 10 10.66 13.15 19.72
C ASP A 10 10.18 11.74 20.08
N PHE A 11 11.09 10.75 20.03
CA PHE A 11 10.76 9.38 20.39
C PHE A 11 10.30 9.27 21.85
N ASP A 12 9.33 8.37 22.10
CA ASP A 12 9.11 7.89 23.46
C ASP A 12 10.24 6.94 23.89
N GLU A 13 10.38 6.75 25.19
CA GLU A 13 11.47 5.96 25.78
C GLU A 13 11.57 4.56 25.18
N LYS A 14 10.43 3.91 24.91
CA LYS A 14 10.39 2.58 24.30
C LYS A 14 10.92 2.59 22.86
N THR A 15 10.50 3.58 22.06
CA THR A 15 10.96 3.71 20.66
C THR A 15 12.43 4.08 20.62
N GLU A 16 12.88 4.96 21.51
CA GLU A 16 14.29 5.36 21.60
C GLU A 16 15.19 4.15 21.90
N LYS A 17 14.82 3.32 22.89
CA LYS A 17 15.55 2.09 23.21
C LYS A 17 15.66 1.16 22.00
N LEU A 18 14.55 0.93 21.30
CA LEU A 18 14.55 0.11 20.07
C LEU A 18 15.41 0.72 18.96
N PHE A 19 15.41 2.05 18.83
CA PHE A 19 16.10 2.76 17.76
C PHE A 19 17.63 2.71 17.89
N ARG A 20 18.17 2.48 19.09
CA ARG A 20 19.61 2.29 19.30
C ARG A 20 20.17 1.10 18.52
N GLU A 21 19.35 0.10 18.24
CA GLU A 21 19.68 -1.06 17.40
C GLU A 21 19.15 -0.93 15.96
N GLY A 22 18.65 0.25 15.60
CA GLY A 22 17.96 0.49 14.36
C GLY A 22 18.88 0.42 13.14
N LYS A 23 18.45 -0.29 12.09
CA LYS A 23 19.19 -0.40 10.83
C LYS A 23 18.52 0.42 9.75
N TYR A 24 19.30 1.26 9.06
CA TYR A 24 18.76 2.06 7.96
C TYR A 24 18.22 1.15 6.84
N LEU A 25 16.96 1.34 6.45
CA LEU A 25 16.34 0.62 5.34
C LEU A 25 16.25 1.45 4.07
N GLY A 26 16.04 2.76 4.21
CA GLY A 26 15.88 3.62 3.05
C GLY A 26 15.28 4.99 3.35
N GLN A 27 15.41 5.89 2.39
CA GLN A 27 14.80 7.21 2.40
C GLN A 27 13.80 7.33 1.26
N GLY A 28 12.56 7.67 1.59
CA GLY A 28 11.52 8.02 0.62
C GLY A 28 11.30 9.53 0.56
N ASN A 29 10.36 9.95 -0.30
CA ASN A 29 10.05 11.38 -0.49
C ASN A 29 9.61 12.11 0.79
N ASN A 30 9.03 11.39 1.74
CA ASN A 30 8.34 11.94 2.90
C ASN A 30 9.06 11.69 4.23
N GLY A 31 10.16 10.92 4.20
CA GLY A 31 10.72 10.39 5.42
C GLY A 31 11.81 9.35 5.21
N ILE A 32 12.49 9.04 6.30
CA ILE A 32 13.51 8.01 6.40
C ILE A 32 12.96 6.83 7.21
N VAL A 33 13.38 5.62 6.86
CA VAL A 33 12.88 4.37 7.44
C VAL A 33 14.04 3.57 8.01
N TYR A 34 13.87 3.10 9.24
CA TYR A 34 14.78 2.19 9.92
C TYR A 34 14.02 0.93 10.34
N GLU A 35 14.68 -0.21 10.22
CA GLU A 35 14.28 -1.45 10.86
C GLU A 35 14.54 -1.36 12.35
N LEU A 36 13.65 -1.95 13.15
CA LEU A 36 13.75 -2.04 14.60
C LEU A 36 13.61 -3.50 15.05
N PRO A 37 14.15 -3.86 16.22
CA PRO A 37 13.98 -5.19 16.79
C PRO A 37 12.52 -5.66 16.91
N GLY A 38 12.33 -6.96 16.68
CA GLY A 38 11.04 -7.65 16.78
C GLY A 38 10.06 -7.28 15.67
N ASN A 39 10.50 -7.37 14.40
CA ASN A 39 9.69 -7.21 13.19
C ASN A 39 8.99 -5.85 13.09
N LYS A 40 9.69 -4.79 13.50
CA LYS A 40 9.18 -3.42 13.49
C LYS A 40 9.98 -2.55 12.54
N VAL A 41 9.35 -1.49 12.09
CA VAL A 41 10.04 -0.39 11.42
C VAL A 41 9.59 0.92 12.03
N VAL A 42 10.51 1.87 12.13
CA VAL A 42 10.16 3.27 12.38
C VAL A 42 10.36 4.07 11.11
N LYS A 43 9.32 4.82 10.75
CA LYS A 43 9.41 5.86 9.72
C LYS A 43 9.42 7.21 10.41
N ILE A 44 10.46 7.99 10.17
CA ILE A 44 10.61 9.37 10.63
C ILE A 44 10.25 10.29 9.47
N PHE A 45 9.38 11.25 9.71
CA PHE A 45 8.80 12.14 8.72
C PHE A 45 9.41 13.53 8.77
N LEU A 46 9.40 14.22 7.63
CA LEU A 46 9.85 15.61 7.55
C LEU A 46 8.89 16.60 8.20
N THR A 47 7.59 16.28 8.20
CA THR A 47 6.56 17.19 8.71
C THR A 47 5.52 16.42 9.52
N GLN A 48 5.00 17.07 10.55
CA GLN A 48 3.94 16.50 11.38
C GLN A 48 2.66 16.26 10.58
N ARG A 49 2.37 17.11 9.58
CA ARG A 49 1.20 16.94 8.70
C ARG A 49 1.25 15.60 7.97
N VAL A 50 2.37 15.28 7.34
CA VAL A 50 2.53 14.01 6.61
C VAL A 50 2.51 12.82 7.57
N CYS A 51 3.15 12.95 8.74
CA CYS A 51 3.08 11.92 9.79
C CYS A 51 1.63 11.66 10.25
N LYS A 52 0.86 12.72 10.51
CA LYS A 52 -0.56 12.64 10.90
C LYS A 52 -1.41 11.99 9.81
N ASP A 53 -1.19 12.35 8.55
CA ASP A 53 -1.93 11.79 7.42
C ASP A 53 -1.64 10.29 7.24
N GLU A 54 -0.37 9.90 7.14
CA GLU A 54 0.00 8.48 6.93
C GLU A 54 -0.31 7.63 8.17
N GLY A 55 0.09 8.08 9.36
CA GLY A 55 -0.19 7.40 10.62
C GLY A 55 -1.68 7.33 10.95
N GLY A 56 -2.47 8.34 10.56
CA GLY A 56 -3.92 8.36 10.72
C GLY A 56 -4.66 7.40 9.80
N ILE A 57 -4.11 7.08 8.61
CA ILE A 57 -4.66 6.00 7.79
C ILE A 57 -4.34 4.66 8.43
N LEU A 58 -3.07 4.40 8.79
CA LEU A 58 -2.67 3.15 9.45
C LEU A 58 -3.46 2.88 10.74
N TYR A 59 -3.72 3.92 11.53
CA TYR A 59 -4.55 3.81 12.73
C TYR A 59 -5.97 3.34 12.39
N ARG A 60 -6.61 3.91 11.37
CA ARG A 60 -7.98 3.54 10.95
C ARG A 60 -8.06 2.17 10.28
N THR A 61 -6.96 1.71 9.69
CA THR A 61 -6.89 0.39 9.07
C THR A 61 -6.35 -0.68 10.03
N ASN A 62 -6.01 -0.30 11.27
CA ASN A 62 -5.43 -1.22 12.24
C ASN A 62 -6.41 -2.36 12.52
N GLY A 63 -5.92 -3.60 12.45
CA GLY A 63 -6.75 -4.82 12.55
C GLY A 63 -7.20 -5.40 11.20
N SER A 64 -7.02 -4.68 10.09
CA SER A 64 -7.12 -5.29 8.76
C SER A 64 -5.85 -6.06 8.43
N LYS A 65 -5.99 -7.32 8.00
CA LYS A 65 -4.85 -8.18 7.60
C LYS A 65 -4.05 -7.66 6.39
N TYR A 66 -4.59 -6.66 5.69
CA TYR A 66 -4.01 -6.07 4.49
C TYR A 66 -3.13 -4.84 4.78
N PHE A 67 -3.04 -4.40 6.03
CA PHE A 67 -2.26 -3.23 6.42
C PHE A 67 -1.34 -3.62 7.58
N PRO A 68 -0.11 -3.07 7.62
CA PRO A 68 0.80 -3.34 8.73
C PRO A 68 0.22 -2.83 10.04
N LYS A 69 0.40 -3.61 11.11
CA LYS A 69 -0.03 -3.20 12.45
C LYS A 69 0.66 -1.91 12.86
N LEU A 70 -0.11 -0.96 13.38
CA LEU A 70 0.43 0.26 13.98
C LEU A 70 0.75 0.00 15.46
N TYR A 71 2.01 0.19 15.86
CA TYR A 71 2.43 0.06 17.26
C TYR A 71 2.47 1.41 17.99
N LYS A 72 2.97 2.45 17.32
CA LYS A 72 3.07 3.80 17.89
C LYS A 72 2.97 4.86 16.82
N ARG A 73 2.37 6.00 17.18
CA ARG A 73 2.36 7.23 16.38
C ARG A 73 2.79 8.40 17.27
N GLY A 74 3.95 8.99 16.99
CA GLY A 74 4.42 10.23 17.58
C GLY A 74 4.11 11.45 16.72
N LYS A 75 4.75 12.60 17.00
CA LYS A 75 4.54 13.83 16.21
C LYS A 75 5.20 13.74 14.84
N LEU A 76 6.41 13.18 14.79
CA LEU A 76 7.22 13.05 13.57
C LEU A 76 7.60 11.62 13.22
N TYR A 77 7.04 10.61 13.89
CA TYR A 77 7.35 9.22 13.59
C TYR A 77 6.16 8.26 13.75
N VAL A 78 6.26 7.14 13.05
CA VAL A 78 5.35 6.00 13.19
C VAL A 78 6.17 4.72 13.35
N VAL A 79 5.85 3.92 14.37
CA VAL A 79 6.34 2.55 14.52
C VAL A 79 5.25 1.60 14.06
N ARG A 80 5.56 0.75 13.08
CA ARG A 80 4.63 -0.22 12.51
C ARG A 80 5.31 -1.57 12.25
N GLU A 81 4.50 -2.57 11.94
CA GLU A 81 4.97 -3.88 11.48
C GLU A 81 5.81 -3.74 10.20
N ILE A 82 6.87 -4.54 10.11
CA ILE A 82 7.64 -4.69 8.88
C ILE A 82 6.76 -5.36 7.80
N VAL A 83 6.91 -4.93 6.56
CA VAL A 83 6.19 -5.53 5.44
C VAL A 83 7.22 -6.22 4.57
N ASN A 84 7.13 -7.55 4.55
CA ASN A 84 7.98 -8.42 3.75
C ASN A 84 7.35 -8.68 2.38
N GLY A 85 8.14 -9.29 1.50
CA GLY A 85 7.74 -9.62 0.14
C GLY A 85 8.21 -8.60 -0.89
N GLU A 86 7.77 -8.79 -2.12
CA GLU A 86 8.14 -7.95 -3.26
C GLU A 86 6.93 -7.18 -3.78
N ARG A 87 7.19 -6.13 -4.57
CA ARG A 87 6.11 -5.34 -5.17
C ARG A 87 5.28 -6.21 -6.11
N LEU A 88 3.96 -6.00 -6.12
CA LEU A 88 3.02 -6.79 -6.93
C LEU A 88 3.43 -6.89 -8.41
N ASP A 89 3.90 -5.80 -9.01
CA ASP A 89 4.31 -5.79 -10.41
C ASP A 89 5.59 -6.59 -10.69
N TYR A 90 6.47 -6.72 -9.71
CA TYR A 90 7.66 -7.56 -9.81
C TYR A 90 7.31 -9.02 -9.56
N TYR A 91 6.46 -9.28 -8.55
CA TYR A 91 5.98 -10.63 -8.24
C TYR A 91 5.32 -11.27 -9.45
N ILE A 92 4.38 -10.57 -10.09
CA ILE A 92 3.64 -11.10 -11.24
C ILE A 92 4.57 -11.36 -12.42
N LYS A 93 5.56 -10.48 -12.67
CA LYS A 93 6.53 -10.69 -13.76
C LYS A 93 7.38 -11.93 -13.54
N LYS A 94 7.71 -12.25 -12.29
CA LYS A 94 8.54 -13.40 -11.93
C LYS A 94 7.75 -14.71 -11.85
N ASN A 95 6.55 -14.68 -11.27
CA ASN A 95 5.79 -15.87 -10.87
C ASN A 95 4.48 -16.07 -11.65
N GLY A 96 4.09 -15.10 -12.50
CA GLY A 96 2.79 -15.08 -13.16
C GLY A 96 1.66 -14.53 -12.29
N LEU A 97 0.46 -14.41 -12.87
CA LEU A 97 -0.74 -13.95 -12.18
C LEU A 97 -1.66 -15.13 -11.85
N SER A 98 -1.51 -15.71 -10.66
CA SER A 98 -2.33 -16.85 -10.27
C SER A 98 -3.81 -16.47 -10.01
N LYS A 99 -4.71 -17.45 -10.13
CA LYS A 99 -6.12 -17.30 -9.73
C LYS A 99 -6.27 -16.94 -8.24
N SER A 100 -5.39 -17.46 -7.39
CA SER A 100 -5.35 -17.14 -5.95
C SER A 100 -4.99 -15.67 -5.75
N LEU A 101 -3.96 -15.17 -6.43
CA LEU A 101 -3.54 -13.77 -6.35
C LEU A 101 -4.64 -12.84 -6.84
N ILE A 102 -5.31 -13.16 -7.96
CA ILE A 102 -6.47 -12.39 -8.46
C ILE A 102 -7.56 -12.29 -7.39
N LYS A 103 -7.92 -13.40 -6.75
CA LYS A 103 -8.92 -13.44 -5.66
C LYS A 103 -8.48 -12.60 -4.46
N LYS A 104 -7.20 -12.67 -4.07
CA LYS A 104 -6.66 -11.89 -2.95
C LYS A 104 -6.65 -10.38 -3.25
N ILE A 105 -6.33 -9.98 -4.48
CA ILE A 105 -6.43 -8.58 -4.95
C ILE A 105 -7.88 -8.11 -4.91
N TYR A 106 -8.84 -8.92 -5.40
CA TYR A 106 -10.26 -8.56 -5.33
C TYR A 106 -10.76 -8.38 -3.89
N ASN A 107 -10.34 -9.27 -2.98
CA ASN A 107 -10.68 -9.18 -1.57
C ASN A 107 -10.09 -7.93 -0.92
N LEU A 108 -8.85 -7.56 -1.26
CA LEU A 108 -8.25 -6.29 -0.83
C LEU A 108 -9.08 -5.07 -1.29
N LEU A 109 -9.55 -5.06 -2.53
CA LEU A 109 -10.37 -3.95 -3.05
C LEU A 109 -11.75 -3.90 -2.38
N THR A 110 -12.28 -5.06 -1.97
CA THR A 110 -13.51 -5.15 -1.19
C THR A 110 -13.29 -4.68 0.25
N GLU A 111 -12.14 -4.98 0.83
CA GLU A 111 -11.73 -4.49 2.14
C GLU A 111 -11.70 -2.97 2.20
N PHE A 112 -11.22 -2.29 1.14
CA PHE A 112 -11.26 -0.82 1.08
C PHE A 112 -12.69 -0.28 1.28
N LYS A 113 -13.71 -0.95 0.75
CA LYS A 113 -15.11 -0.57 0.99
C LYS A 113 -15.53 -0.81 2.44
N ARG A 114 -15.16 -1.96 3.02
CA ARG A 114 -15.45 -2.30 4.41
C ARG A 114 -14.84 -1.26 5.36
N LEU A 115 -13.64 -0.77 5.04
CA LEU A 115 -12.93 0.28 5.76
C LEU A 115 -13.43 1.70 5.42
N LYS A 116 -14.52 1.83 4.65
CA LYS A 116 -15.14 3.11 4.25
C LYS A 116 -14.17 4.04 3.50
N PHE A 117 -13.24 3.50 2.73
CA PHE A 117 -12.40 4.30 1.84
C PHE A 117 -13.27 4.94 0.75
N THR A 118 -13.06 6.22 0.48
CA THR A 118 -13.67 6.91 -0.67
C THR A 118 -12.91 6.62 -1.96
N LYS A 119 -11.64 6.20 -1.84
CA LYS A 119 -10.76 5.82 -2.94
C LYS A 119 -10.56 4.29 -2.94
N LEU A 120 -11.28 3.60 -3.81
CA LEU A 120 -11.19 2.16 -4.04
C LEU A 120 -10.09 1.82 -5.06
N ASP A 121 -8.90 2.35 -4.82
CA ASP A 121 -7.83 2.37 -5.81
C ASP A 121 -6.45 2.48 -5.15
N THR A 122 -5.50 1.75 -5.71
CA THR A 122 -4.10 1.66 -5.25
C THR A 122 -3.19 1.41 -6.45
N ARG A 123 -1.86 1.50 -6.28
CA ARG A 123 -0.89 1.21 -7.34
C ARG A 123 -0.21 -0.13 -7.06
N CYS A 124 0.26 -0.83 -8.09
CA CYS A 124 1.03 -2.06 -7.90
C CYS A 124 2.23 -1.87 -6.95
N LYS A 125 2.92 -0.73 -7.05
CA LYS A 125 4.07 -0.41 -6.18
C LYS A 125 3.74 -0.21 -4.69
N ASP A 126 2.46 0.00 -4.36
CA ASP A 126 2.01 0.16 -2.98
C ASP A 126 1.49 -1.18 -2.40
N ILE A 127 1.45 -2.24 -3.22
CA ILE A 127 1.06 -3.61 -2.87
C ILE A 127 2.31 -4.47 -2.79
N PHE A 128 2.51 -5.12 -1.65
CA PHE A 128 3.57 -6.10 -1.42
C PHE A 128 2.97 -7.50 -1.32
N VAL A 129 3.66 -8.47 -1.92
CA VAL A 129 3.26 -9.86 -2.04
C VAL A 129 4.38 -10.73 -1.50
N SER A 130 4.10 -11.55 -0.50
CA SER A 130 5.02 -12.58 -0.01
C SER A 130 4.93 -13.86 -0.85
N GLU A 131 5.82 -14.82 -0.58
CA GLU A 131 5.90 -16.08 -1.32
C GLU A 131 4.60 -16.89 -1.27
N ASP A 132 3.87 -16.86 -0.15
CA ASP A 132 2.53 -17.45 0.04
C ASP A 132 1.38 -16.60 -0.54
N GLU A 133 1.72 -15.60 -1.37
CA GLU A 133 0.83 -14.60 -1.94
C GLU A 133 0.01 -13.81 -0.89
N LYS A 134 0.46 -13.71 0.37
CA LYS A 134 -0.18 -12.76 1.31
C LYS A 134 0.10 -11.33 0.83
N ILE A 135 -0.94 -10.50 0.87
CA ILE A 135 -0.89 -9.13 0.35
C ILE A 135 -0.89 -8.12 1.50
N MET A 136 0.00 -7.13 1.44
CA MET A 136 0.01 -5.97 2.34
C MET A 136 0.12 -4.64 1.58
N ILE A 137 -0.51 -3.61 2.12
CA ILE A 137 -0.50 -2.22 1.62
C ILE A 137 0.33 -1.34 2.54
N ILE A 138 1.29 -0.60 1.98
CA ILE A 138 2.15 0.31 2.77
C ILE A 138 1.72 1.78 2.64
N ASP A 139 1.18 2.21 1.48
CA ASP A 139 0.98 3.64 1.20
C ASP A 139 -0.38 3.97 0.53
N PRO A 140 -1.51 3.80 1.24
CA PRO A 140 -2.86 4.05 0.72
C PRO A 140 -3.19 5.57 0.66
N LYS A 141 -2.37 6.37 -0.01
CA LYS A 141 -2.50 7.84 -0.03
C LYS A 141 -3.89 8.29 -0.47
N LYS A 142 -4.41 9.28 0.28
CA LYS A 142 -5.71 9.93 0.03
C LYS A 142 -6.88 8.95 0.05
N ALA A 143 -6.77 7.85 0.81
CA ALA A 143 -7.80 6.80 0.93
C ALA A 143 -9.20 7.33 1.26
N TYR A 144 -9.30 8.38 2.08
CA TYR A 144 -10.56 8.93 2.59
C TYR A 144 -10.94 10.30 2.01
N SER A 145 -10.07 10.92 1.19
CA SER A 145 -10.31 12.27 0.67
C SER A 145 -10.52 12.31 -0.84
N ARG A 146 -9.94 11.37 -1.60
CA ARG A 146 -10.18 11.27 -3.04
C ARG A 146 -11.35 10.32 -3.28
N LYS A 147 -12.31 10.71 -4.12
CA LYS A 147 -13.40 9.82 -4.54
C LYS A 147 -13.01 9.09 -5.83
N VAL A 148 -12.83 7.77 -5.74
CA VAL A 148 -12.58 6.89 -6.88
C VAL A 148 -13.26 5.56 -6.56
N ASP A 149 -14.12 5.06 -7.43
CA ASP A 149 -14.97 3.90 -7.13
C ASP A 149 -14.54 2.60 -7.85
N TYR A 150 -13.37 2.62 -8.50
CA TYR A 150 -12.76 1.48 -9.18
C TYR A 150 -11.22 1.59 -9.23
N PRO A 151 -10.48 0.48 -9.38
CA PRO A 151 -9.04 0.44 -9.14
C PRO A 151 -8.23 0.85 -10.38
N ARG A 152 -8.44 2.06 -10.89
CA ARG A 152 -7.86 2.51 -12.17
C ARG A 152 -6.33 2.53 -12.22
N HIS A 153 -5.64 2.90 -11.14
CA HIS A 153 -4.17 2.93 -11.15
C HIS A 153 -3.59 1.53 -11.02
N LEU A 154 -4.27 0.63 -10.30
CA LEU A 154 -3.92 -0.78 -10.26
C LEU A 154 -4.03 -1.37 -11.67
N MET A 155 -5.18 -1.16 -12.33
CA MET A 155 -5.42 -1.63 -13.69
C MET A 155 -4.43 -1.05 -14.70
N LYS A 156 -4.05 0.24 -14.57
CA LYS A 156 -2.98 0.85 -15.39
C LYS A 156 -1.64 0.14 -15.18
N GLY A 157 -1.31 -0.21 -13.94
CA GLY A 157 -0.12 -0.98 -13.61
C GLY A 157 -0.14 -2.40 -14.18
N LEU A 158 -1.28 -3.10 -14.08
CA LEU A 158 -1.47 -4.43 -14.65
C LEU A 158 -1.41 -4.42 -16.19
N LYS A 159 -1.98 -3.40 -16.85
CA LYS A 159 -1.87 -3.22 -18.30
C LYS A 159 -0.42 -3.04 -18.73
N LYS A 160 0.35 -2.24 -17.97
CA LYS A 160 1.78 -2.00 -18.26
C LYS A 160 2.62 -3.28 -18.23
N ILE A 161 2.22 -4.28 -17.45
CA ILE A 161 2.92 -5.56 -17.36
C ILE A 161 2.23 -6.68 -18.16
N GLY A 162 1.22 -6.35 -18.98
CA GLY A 162 0.59 -7.28 -19.93
C GLY A 162 -0.49 -8.21 -19.38
N VAL A 163 -0.92 -8.06 -18.11
CA VAL A 163 -1.81 -9.03 -17.44
C VAL A 163 -3.22 -8.49 -17.14
N LEU A 164 -3.60 -7.33 -17.70
CA LEU A 164 -4.89 -6.70 -17.38
C LEU A 164 -6.09 -7.57 -17.82
N ASP A 165 -6.03 -8.16 -19.01
CA ASP A 165 -7.13 -8.96 -19.52
C ASP A 165 -7.30 -10.27 -18.74
N GLU A 166 -6.19 -10.95 -18.42
CA GLU A 166 -6.17 -12.11 -17.54
C GLU A 166 -6.76 -11.78 -16.16
N PHE A 167 -6.35 -10.65 -15.57
CA PHE A 167 -6.91 -10.17 -14.31
C PHE A 167 -8.43 -10.00 -14.40
N LEU A 168 -8.92 -9.27 -15.42
CA LEU A 168 -10.36 -9.00 -15.57
C LEU A 168 -11.18 -10.27 -15.84
N GLU A 169 -10.64 -11.22 -16.60
CA GLU A 169 -11.31 -12.51 -16.81
C GLU A 169 -11.34 -13.32 -15.51
N GLY A 170 -10.26 -13.31 -14.72
CA GLY A 170 -10.26 -13.88 -13.37
C GLY A 170 -11.31 -13.23 -12.44
N ILE A 171 -11.44 -11.90 -12.48
CA ILE A 171 -12.48 -11.19 -11.72
C ILE A 171 -13.88 -11.57 -12.19
N LYS A 172 -14.10 -11.85 -13.47
CA LYS A 172 -15.41 -12.24 -14.01
C LYS A 172 -15.94 -13.54 -13.40
N TYR A 173 -15.06 -14.50 -13.10
CA TYR A 173 -15.41 -15.71 -12.37
C TYR A 173 -15.81 -15.46 -10.90
N ILE A 174 -15.29 -14.39 -10.29
CA ILE A 174 -15.60 -14.02 -8.89
C ILE A 174 -16.84 -13.12 -8.82
N ASN A 175 -16.91 -12.12 -9.70
CA ASN A 175 -17.99 -11.15 -9.79
C ASN A 175 -18.06 -10.56 -11.21
N LYS A 176 -18.88 -11.20 -12.06
CA LYS A 176 -19.14 -10.80 -13.45
C LYS A 176 -19.52 -9.33 -13.58
N LYS A 177 -20.41 -8.82 -12.73
CA LYS A 177 -20.87 -7.42 -12.75
C LYS A 177 -19.70 -6.46 -12.51
N LYS A 178 -18.82 -6.75 -11.54
CA LYS A 178 -17.65 -5.90 -11.26
C LYS A 178 -16.63 -5.93 -12.38
N ALA A 179 -16.34 -7.09 -12.96
CA ALA A 179 -15.44 -7.20 -14.10
C ALA A 179 -15.90 -6.31 -15.27
N SER A 180 -17.17 -6.41 -15.68
CA SER A 180 -17.74 -5.59 -16.76
C SER A 180 -17.72 -4.09 -16.42
N GLN A 181 -18.12 -3.72 -15.20
CA GLN A 181 -18.10 -2.33 -14.74
C GLN A 181 -16.69 -1.72 -14.76
N TRP A 182 -15.70 -2.47 -14.28
CA TRP A 182 -14.32 -2.00 -14.23
C TRP A 182 -13.71 -1.88 -15.62
N ARG A 183 -13.97 -2.84 -16.53
CA ARG A 183 -13.53 -2.77 -17.92
C ARG A 183 -14.03 -1.48 -18.60
N ILE A 184 -15.35 -1.26 -18.61
CA ILE A 184 -15.96 -0.06 -19.21
C ILE A 184 -15.36 1.25 -18.65
N LYS A 185 -15.22 1.34 -17.32
CA LYS A 185 -14.67 2.55 -16.68
C LYS A 185 -13.20 2.75 -17.00
N PHE A 186 -12.43 1.67 -17.07
CA PHE A 186 -11.02 1.74 -17.37
C PHE A 186 -10.77 2.12 -18.83
N ASP A 187 -11.53 1.57 -19.77
CA ASP A 187 -11.41 1.92 -21.20
C ASP A 187 -11.69 3.42 -21.43
N ARG A 188 -12.77 3.96 -20.82
CA ARG A 188 -13.06 5.40 -20.84
C ARG A 188 -11.91 6.24 -20.26
N TYR A 189 -11.35 5.79 -19.14
CA TYR A 189 -10.25 6.50 -18.49
C TYR A 189 -8.96 6.47 -19.31
N PHE A 190 -8.67 5.34 -19.96
CA PHE A 190 -7.47 5.17 -20.78
C PHE A 190 -7.54 6.00 -22.06
N ASN A 191 -8.71 6.03 -22.72
CA ASN A 191 -8.91 6.82 -23.93
C ASN A 191 -8.88 8.33 -23.68
N ASN A 192 -9.26 8.79 -22.48
CA ASN A 192 -9.19 10.21 -22.11
C ASN A 192 -7.81 10.65 -21.62
N GLU A 193 -6.86 9.73 -21.42
CA GLU A 193 -5.46 10.02 -21.04
C GLU A 193 -4.49 9.93 -22.23
N GLN A 194 -4.98 9.58 -23.42
CA GLN A 194 -4.25 9.63 -24.70
C GLN A 194 -4.50 10.97 -25.38
#